data_AF-A0A6I4SRW2-F1
#
_entry.id   AF-A0A6I4SRW2-F1
#
_cell.length_a   1.000
_cell.length_b   1.000
_cell.length_c   1.000
_cell.angle_alpha   90.00
_cell.angle_beta   90.00
_cell.angle_gamma   90.00
#
_symmetry.space_group_name_H-M   'P 1'
#
loop_
_entity.id
_entity.type
_entity.pdbx_description
1 polymer ?
#
loop_
_entity_poly.entity_id
_entity_poly.type
_entity_poly.pdbx_seq_one_letter_code
_entity_poly.pdbx_strand_id
1 'polypeptide(L)'
;MRLVLALCLIATSAALGAQPALAADSTAPACDRECLRGIVTEVLFALARHDVGKLPVAANLRVTEDGVEKPLDKIGLVRSVTKLQGYRQDIIDERGQEAVTGVMVEESGAPIILVVRVKLDAEQKLSELELVTTRSRAEGLLFNIDAYGGAPAEAMNIAPRPDQLETRAKAIELAMYYPRGLSNAETFNAIGTPFAPEAYRLENGALMAGPGCKFAPGCDNIGDQSLAIFKRLGRVTVRDIVVDERMGIVMMRLSWNVSGPGSDRLTAWEMFKVYGGQIHMVQAYIRLFPPELDLGGWPIAEGITQP
;
A
#
# COMPACT_ATOMS: atom_id res chain seq x y z
N MET A 1 2.60 -84.43 -49.20
CA MET A 1 1.13 -84.60 -49.25
C MET A 1 0.51 -83.21 -49.10
N ARG A 2 -0.40 -82.84 -50.01
CA ARG A 2 -1.01 -81.50 -50.18
C ARG A 2 -1.95 -81.14 -49.01
N LEU A 3 -2.18 -79.84 -48.81
CA LEU A 3 -3.44 -79.09 -48.52
C LEU A 3 -3.10 -77.84 -47.67
N VAL A 4 -3.13 -76.59 -48.18
CA VAL A 4 -4.24 -75.70 -48.63
C VAL A 4 -4.76 -74.78 -47.50
N LEU A 5 -4.56 -73.47 -47.74
CA LEU A 5 -5.30 -72.25 -47.35
C LEU A 5 -5.97 -72.11 -45.97
N ALA A 6 -5.72 -70.97 -45.31
CA ALA A 6 -6.74 -69.94 -45.11
C ALA A 6 -6.11 -68.58 -44.74
N LEU A 7 -6.36 -67.57 -45.58
CA LEU A 7 -5.96 -66.18 -45.47
C LEU A 7 -7.10 -65.42 -44.78
N CYS A 8 -6.90 -64.88 -43.58
CA CYS A 8 -7.82 -63.93 -42.95
C CYS A 8 -7.15 -62.56 -42.86
N LEU A 9 -7.45 -61.70 -43.84
CA LEU A 9 -7.19 -60.26 -43.76
C LEU A 9 -8.14 -59.65 -42.71
N ILE A 10 -7.58 -59.17 -41.60
CA ILE A 10 -8.30 -58.30 -40.67
C ILE A 10 -7.92 -56.86 -41.02
N ALA A 11 -8.82 -56.15 -41.69
CA ALA A 11 -8.70 -54.72 -41.93
C ALA A 11 -9.10 -53.96 -40.65
N THR A 12 -8.12 -53.52 -39.86
CA THR A 12 -8.33 -52.59 -38.74
C THR A 12 -8.40 -51.16 -39.27
N SER A 13 -9.60 -50.61 -39.35
CA SER A 13 -9.83 -49.18 -39.55
C SER A 13 -9.42 -48.40 -38.29
N ALA A 14 -8.32 -47.66 -38.36
CA ALA A 14 -7.93 -46.70 -37.34
C ALA A 14 -8.79 -45.43 -37.50
N ALA A 15 -9.87 -45.33 -36.73
CA ALA A 15 -10.57 -44.07 -36.55
C ALA A 15 -9.70 -43.16 -35.65
N LEU A 16 -9.08 -42.14 -36.25
CA LEU A 16 -8.49 -41.02 -35.53
C LEU A 16 -9.62 -40.28 -34.80
N GLY A 17 -9.83 -40.60 -33.54
CA GLY A 17 -10.66 -39.81 -32.65
C GLY A 17 -9.95 -38.48 -32.39
N ALA A 18 -10.43 -37.40 -33.01
CA ALA A 18 -10.04 -36.05 -32.65
C ALA A 18 -10.49 -35.81 -31.19
N GLN A 19 -9.55 -35.84 -30.25
CA GLN A 19 -9.80 -35.38 -28.90
C GLN A 19 -10.07 -33.87 -28.97
N PRO A 20 -11.19 -33.37 -28.42
CA PRO A 20 -11.35 -31.94 -28.22
C PRO A 20 -10.24 -31.50 -27.27
N ALA A 21 -9.34 -30.67 -27.77
CA ALA A 21 -8.39 -29.96 -26.92
C ALA A 21 -9.23 -29.11 -25.96
N LEU A 22 -9.28 -29.52 -24.70
CA LEU A 22 -9.69 -28.62 -23.62
C LEU A 22 -8.72 -27.44 -23.71
N ALA A 23 -9.20 -26.31 -24.20
CA ALA A 23 -8.50 -25.05 -24.04
C ALA A 23 -8.30 -24.88 -22.54
N ALA A 24 -7.08 -25.11 -22.07
CA ALA A 24 -6.67 -24.55 -20.80
C ALA A 24 -6.83 -23.04 -21.00
N ASP A 25 -7.76 -22.42 -20.27
CA ASP A 25 -7.74 -20.98 -20.07
C ASP A 25 -6.37 -20.67 -19.48
N SER A 26 -5.41 -20.33 -20.34
CA SER A 26 -4.10 -19.87 -19.95
C SER A 26 -4.23 -18.39 -19.58
N THR A 27 -5.10 -18.08 -18.63
CA THR A 27 -4.93 -16.85 -17.87
C THR A 27 -3.62 -17.04 -17.12
N ALA A 28 -2.64 -16.17 -17.40
CA ALA A 28 -1.43 -16.14 -16.60
C ALA A 28 -1.87 -16.06 -15.13
N PRO A 29 -1.31 -16.89 -14.22
CA PRO A 29 -1.71 -16.84 -12.83
C PRO A 29 -1.50 -15.41 -12.32
N ALA A 30 -2.41 -14.88 -11.51
CA ALA A 30 -2.25 -13.55 -10.91
C ALA A 30 -0.87 -13.45 -10.23
N CYS A 31 -0.26 -12.25 -10.27
CA CYS A 31 1.05 -12.00 -9.67
C CYS A 31 0.97 -12.30 -8.17
N ASP A 32 1.81 -13.22 -7.70
CA ASP A 32 1.90 -13.58 -6.29
C ASP A 32 2.70 -12.53 -5.48
N ARG A 33 2.82 -12.74 -4.17
CA ARG A 33 3.55 -11.84 -3.27
C ARG A 33 4.98 -11.52 -3.75
N GLU A 34 5.75 -12.52 -4.18
CA GLU A 34 7.15 -12.30 -4.57
C GLU A 34 7.25 -11.59 -5.92
N CYS A 35 6.34 -11.90 -6.84
CA CYS A 35 6.16 -11.17 -8.08
C CYS A 35 5.87 -9.67 -7.82
N LEU A 36 4.90 -9.34 -6.94
CA LEU A 36 4.56 -7.95 -6.60
C LEU A 36 5.75 -7.22 -5.93
N ARG A 37 6.42 -7.88 -4.99
CA ARG A 37 7.64 -7.37 -4.35
C ARG A 37 8.77 -7.14 -5.38
N GLY A 38 8.88 -8.02 -6.37
CA GLY A 38 9.81 -7.92 -7.48
C GLY A 38 9.59 -6.66 -8.29
N ILE A 39 8.34 -6.38 -8.69
CA ILE A 39 7.98 -5.17 -9.43
C ILE A 39 8.34 -3.90 -8.66
N VAL A 40 7.99 -3.83 -7.36
CA VAL A 40 8.39 -2.68 -6.53
C VAL A 40 9.92 -2.52 -6.54
N THR A 41 10.65 -3.62 -6.40
CA THR A 41 12.13 -3.60 -6.40
C THR A 41 12.69 -3.11 -7.73
N GLU A 42 12.10 -3.52 -8.86
CA GLU A 42 12.47 -3.05 -10.18
C GLU A 42 12.23 -1.54 -10.34
N VAL A 43 11.08 -1.02 -9.88
CA VAL A 43 10.79 0.42 -9.87
C VAL A 43 11.82 1.18 -9.05
N LEU A 44 12.12 0.73 -7.83
CA LEU A 44 13.09 1.38 -6.95
C LEU A 44 14.50 1.40 -7.55
N PHE A 45 14.92 0.30 -8.19
CA PHE A 45 16.21 0.24 -8.89
C PHE A 45 16.22 1.04 -10.18
N ALA A 46 15.11 1.12 -10.91
CA ALA A 46 14.97 1.98 -12.07
C ALA A 46 15.15 3.46 -11.70
N LEU A 47 14.55 3.88 -10.58
CA LEU A 47 14.76 5.23 -10.02
C LEU A 47 16.22 5.45 -9.65
N ALA A 48 16.85 4.55 -8.88
CA ALA A 48 18.24 4.73 -8.45
C ALA A 48 19.27 4.66 -9.59
N ARG A 49 18.97 3.93 -10.68
CA ARG A 49 19.85 3.80 -11.86
C ARG A 49 19.56 4.82 -12.94
N HIS A 50 18.54 5.66 -12.75
CA HIS A 50 18.04 6.62 -13.74
C HIS A 50 17.60 5.96 -15.06
N ASP A 51 17.12 4.72 -15.00
CA ASP A 51 16.71 3.92 -16.18
C ASP A 51 15.38 3.21 -15.92
N VAL A 52 14.30 3.82 -16.43
CA VAL A 52 12.93 3.28 -16.41
C VAL A 52 12.57 2.51 -17.69
N GLY A 53 13.46 2.45 -18.68
CA GLY A 53 13.15 1.91 -20.00
C GLY A 53 12.94 0.40 -20.05
N LYS A 54 13.28 -0.30 -18.96
CA LYS A 54 13.13 -1.75 -18.81
C LYS A 54 11.95 -2.17 -17.93
N LEU A 55 11.21 -1.21 -17.36
CA LEU A 55 10.06 -1.56 -16.55
C LEU A 55 8.98 -2.23 -17.41
N PRO A 56 8.36 -3.33 -16.93
CA PRO A 56 7.29 -4.02 -17.66
C PRO A 56 6.01 -3.20 -17.58
N VAL A 57 5.85 -2.17 -18.43
CA VAL A 57 4.73 -1.23 -18.36
C VAL A 57 3.59 -1.61 -19.28
N ALA A 58 2.37 -1.39 -18.80
CA ALA A 58 1.14 -1.55 -19.57
C ALA A 58 1.01 -0.43 -20.62
N ALA A 59 0.25 -0.68 -21.68
CA ALA A 59 0.01 0.33 -22.73
C ALA A 59 -0.76 1.55 -22.20
N ASN A 60 -1.57 1.36 -21.15
CA ASN A 60 -2.36 2.37 -20.47
C ASN A 60 -1.71 2.84 -19.15
N LEU A 61 -0.39 2.70 -18.99
CA LEU A 61 0.32 3.13 -17.78
C LEU A 61 -0.04 4.57 -17.42
N ARG A 62 -0.47 4.76 -16.18
CA ARG A 62 -0.68 6.06 -15.56
C ARG A 62 0.33 6.29 -14.44
N VAL A 63 1.03 7.43 -14.47
CA VAL A 63 2.08 7.76 -13.48
C VAL A 63 1.84 9.11 -12.86
N THR A 64 1.93 9.20 -11.53
CA THR A 64 1.94 10.49 -10.82
C THR A 64 3.18 10.64 -9.93
N GLU A 65 3.70 11.87 -9.86
CA GLU A 65 4.72 12.30 -8.89
C GLU A 65 4.14 13.46 -8.08
N ASP A 66 4.04 13.28 -6.76
CA ASP A 66 3.42 14.22 -5.82
C ASP A 66 2.03 14.70 -6.29
N GLY A 67 1.25 13.76 -6.83
CA GLY A 67 -0.11 14.00 -7.32
C GLY A 67 -0.22 14.64 -8.71
N VAL A 68 0.90 14.94 -9.37
CA VAL A 68 0.92 15.48 -10.73
C VAL A 68 1.19 14.36 -11.72
N GLU A 69 0.30 14.18 -12.70
CA GLU A 69 0.46 13.18 -13.75
C GLU A 69 1.56 13.56 -14.74
N LYS A 70 2.44 12.62 -15.07
CA LYS A 70 3.60 12.83 -15.96
C LYS A 70 3.88 11.56 -16.76
N PRO A 71 4.45 11.66 -17.98
CA PRO A 71 5.05 10.50 -18.63
C PRO A 71 6.17 9.89 -17.77
N LEU A 72 6.33 8.57 -17.81
CA LEU A 72 7.29 7.84 -16.97
C LEU A 72 8.73 8.36 -17.09
N ASP A 73 9.18 8.71 -18.31
CA ASP A 73 10.53 9.26 -18.57
C ASP A 73 10.69 10.74 -18.17
N LYS A 74 9.59 11.40 -17.76
CA LYS A 74 9.55 12.79 -17.28
C LYS A 74 9.38 12.93 -15.78
N ILE A 75 9.25 11.82 -15.05
CA ILE A 75 9.28 11.80 -13.59
C ILE A 75 10.62 12.39 -13.11
N GLY A 76 10.57 13.32 -12.17
CA GLY A 76 11.74 14.00 -11.64
C GLY A 76 12.63 13.06 -10.84
N LEU A 77 12.01 12.16 -10.07
CA LEU A 77 12.67 11.15 -9.25
C LEU A 77 13.60 10.22 -10.03
N VAL A 78 13.33 10.00 -11.32
CA VAL A 78 14.22 9.23 -12.22
C VAL A 78 15.59 9.88 -12.37
N ARG A 79 15.72 11.19 -12.15
CA ARG A 79 17.01 11.91 -12.23
C ARG A 79 17.58 12.25 -10.86
N SER A 80 16.73 12.34 -9.83
CA SER A 80 17.13 12.86 -8.52
C SER A 80 17.44 11.78 -7.49
N VAL A 81 16.81 10.60 -7.57
CA VAL A 81 17.11 9.48 -6.65
C VAL A 81 18.48 8.88 -6.98
N THR A 82 19.38 8.80 -6.01
CA THR A 82 20.77 8.34 -6.22
C THR A 82 21.06 6.99 -5.56
N LYS A 83 20.40 6.69 -4.45
CA LYS A 83 20.56 5.40 -3.75
C LYS A 83 19.38 5.07 -2.87
N LEU A 84 19.15 3.78 -2.65
CA LEU A 84 18.27 3.29 -1.58
C LEU A 84 18.98 3.41 -0.22
N GLN A 85 18.22 3.63 0.84
CA GLN A 85 18.71 3.70 2.22
C GLN A 85 18.17 2.52 3.06
N GLY A 86 18.63 2.40 4.30
CA GLY A 86 18.40 1.24 5.18
C GLY A 86 16.97 1.00 5.69
N TYR A 87 15.94 1.58 5.08
CA TYR A 87 14.55 1.38 5.48
C TYR A 87 13.64 1.13 4.28
N ARG A 88 12.83 0.08 4.36
CA ARG A 88 11.78 -0.29 3.40
C ARG A 88 10.69 -1.07 4.12
N GLN A 89 9.44 -0.67 3.92
CA GLN A 89 8.24 -1.36 4.39
C GLN A 89 7.32 -1.63 3.21
N ASP A 90 7.14 -2.90 2.86
CA ASP A 90 6.27 -3.36 1.78
C ASP A 90 4.92 -3.80 2.33
N ILE A 91 3.85 -3.41 1.63
CA ILE A 91 2.47 -3.81 1.88
C ILE A 91 2.01 -4.43 0.56
N ILE A 92 1.86 -5.75 0.54
CA ILE A 92 1.60 -6.50 -0.68
C ILE A 92 0.17 -7.02 -0.69
N ASP A 93 -0.65 -6.54 -1.63
CA ASP A 93 -2.05 -6.94 -1.79
C ASP A 93 -2.22 -7.83 -3.03
N GLU A 94 -2.13 -9.14 -2.79
CA GLU A 94 -2.27 -10.16 -3.83
C GLU A 94 -3.67 -10.14 -4.47
N ARG A 95 -4.73 -9.75 -3.74
CA ARG A 95 -6.08 -9.70 -4.30
C ARG A 95 -6.29 -8.44 -5.15
N GLY A 96 -5.74 -7.31 -4.71
CA GLY A 96 -5.79 -6.02 -5.40
C GLY A 96 -4.81 -5.90 -6.57
N GLN A 97 -3.91 -6.87 -6.73
CA GLN A 97 -2.79 -6.86 -7.68
C GLN A 97 -2.00 -5.55 -7.58
N GLU A 98 -1.71 -5.13 -6.35
CA GLU A 98 -1.04 -3.88 -6.06
C GLU A 98 -0.15 -3.99 -4.82
N ALA A 99 0.81 -3.07 -4.73
CA ALA A 99 1.69 -2.95 -3.59
C ALA A 99 1.95 -1.49 -3.26
N VAL A 100 2.03 -1.17 -1.97
CA VAL A 100 2.46 0.14 -1.48
C VAL A 100 3.74 -0.06 -0.68
N THR A 101 4.73 0.79 -0.90
CA THR A 101 6.04 0.68 -0.25
C THR A 101 6.47 2.02 0.27
N GLY A 102 6.65 2.13 1.57
CA GLY A 102 7.37 3.25 2.18
C GLY A 102 8.85 2.91 2.25
N VAL A 103 9.71 3.75 1.67
CA VAL A 103 11.14 3.52 1.59
C VAL A 103 11.90 4.81 1.87
N MET A 104 13.10 4.69 2.44
CA MET A 104 14.03 5.81 2.48
C MET A 104 14.97 5.73 1.29
N VAL A 105 15.16 6.86 0.62
CA VAL A 105 16.11 7.00 -0.47
C VAL A 105 16.93 8.26 -0.27
N GLU A 106 18.10 8.32 -0.91
CA GLU A 106 18.79 9.59 -1.11
C GLU A 106 18.29 10.23 -2.40
N GLU A 107 17.90 11.50 -2.30
CA GLU A 107 17.57 12.36 -3.42
C GLU A 107 18.56 13.52 -3.46
N SER A 108 19.38 13.61 -4.52
CA SER A 108 20.38 14.67 -4.70
C SER A 108 21.28 14.89 -3.46
N GLY A 109 21.67 13.82 -2.76
CA GLY A 109 22.54 13.87 -1.58
C GLY A 109 21.82 14.05 -0.23
N ALA A 110 20.49 14.16 -0.19
CA ALA A 110 19.71 14.26 1.04
C ALA A 110 18.76 13.07 1.23
N PRO A 111 18.58 12.54 2.46
CA PRO A 111 17.64 11.46 2.70
C PRO A 111 16.19 11.97 2.69
N ILE A 112 15.31 11.24 2.02
CA ILE A 112 13.87 11.54 1.92
C ILE A 112 13.04 10.29 2.23
N ILE A 113 11.78 10.50 2.61
CA ILE A 113 10.77 9.43 2.61
C ILE A 113 10.14 9.41 1.22
N LEU A 114 10.10 8.24 0.59
CA LEU A 114 9.39 7.99 -0.67
C LEU A 114 8.35 6.91 -0.42
N VAL A 115 7.11 7.17 -0.81
CA VAL A 115 6.09 6.14 -0.95
C VAL A 115 5.88 5.83 -2.41
N VAL A 116 5.93 4.54 -2.75
CA VAL A 116 5.68 4.02 -4.10
C VAL A 116 4.44 3.13 -4.04
N ARG A 117 3.41 3.43 -4.83
CA ARG A 117 2.32 2.48 -5.11
C ARG A 117 2.47 1.97 -6.53
N VAL A 118 2.38 0.66 -6.70
CA VAL A 118 2.32 0.00 -8.01
C VAL A 118 1.01 -0.77 -8.12
N LYS A 119 0.39 -0.77 -9.30
CA LYS A 119 -0.72 -1.66 -9.66
C LYS A 119 -0.38 -2.39 -10.96
N LEU A 120 -0.76 -3.65 -11.04
CA LEU A 120 -0.59 -4.47 -12.23
C LEU A 120 -1.91 -4.65 -12.99
N ASP A 121 -1.83 -4.74 -14.31
CA ASP A 121 -2.92 -5.23 -15.15
C ASP A 121 -3.00 -6.76 -15.16
N ALA A 122 -3.94 -7.30 -15.94
CA ALA A 122 -4.16 -8.74 -16.08
C ALA A 122 -2.97 -9.46 -16.75
N GLU A 123 -2.15 -8.72 -17.51
CA GLU A 123 -0.92 -9.18 -18.15
C GLU A 123 0.31 -9.04 -17.25
N GLN A 124 0.12 -8.72 -15.96
CA GLN A 124 1.17 -8.52 -14.95
C GLN A 124 2.12 -7.36 -15.27
N LYS A 125 1.66 -6.36 -16.03
CA LYS A 125 2.41 -5.16 -16.35
C LYS A 125 1.97 -4.00 -15.48
N LEU A 126 2.90 -3.10 -15.17
CA LEU A 126 2.67 -1.90 -14.40
C LEU A 126 1.66 -1.00 -15.12
N SER A 127 0.44 -0.93 -14.58
CA SER A 127 -0.66 -0.13 -15.10
C SER A 127 -0.82 1.19 -14.35
N GLU A 128 -0.41 1.23 -13.08
CA GLU A 128 -0.41 2.45 -12.27
C GLU A 128 0.87 2.55 -11.45
N LEU A 129 1.46 3.75 -11.42
CA LEU A 129 2.61 4.09 -10.59
C LEU A 129 2.37 5.43 -9.90
N GLU A 130 2.30 5.43 -8.58
CA GLU A 130 2.24 6.65 -7.77
C GLU A 130 3.52 6.80 -6.95
N LEU A 131 4.14 7.97 -7.05
CA LEU A 131 5.34 8.34 -6.30
C LEU A 131 5.04 9.56 -5.43
N VAL A 132 5.18 9.42 -4.13
CA VAL A 132 4.91 10.50 -3.15
C VAL A 132 6.13 10.70 -2.29
N THR A 133 6.63 11.92 -2.26
CA THR A 133 7.86 12.24 -1.52
C THR A 133 7.58 13.14 -0.34
N THR A 134 8.39 12.99 0.69
CA THR A 134 8.45 13.91 1.83
C THR A 134 9.92 14.16 2.15
N ARG A 135 10.34 15.41 1.95
CA ARG A 135 11.75 15.83 2.07
C ARG A 135 12.05 16.54 3.38
N SER A 136 11.01 17.05 4.05
CA SER A 136 11.19 17.89 5.22
C SER A 136 9.94 18.00 6.08
N ARG A 137 10.11 18.62 7.24
CA ARG A 137 9.00 18.99 8.13
C ARG A 137 7.99 19.93 7.46
N ALA A 138 8.43 20.81 6.56
CA ALA A 138 7.53 21.71 5.84
C ALA A 138 6.61 20.93 4.88
N GLU A 139 7.11 19.84 4.29
CA GLU A 139 6.33 19.00 3.38
C GLU A 139 5.44 17.98 4.11
N GLY A 140 5.81 17.52 5.30
CA GLY A 140 5.13 16.41 5.99
C GLY A 140 4.56 16.74 7.37
N LEU A 141 4.63 18.00 7.83
CA LEU A 141 4.40 18.48 9.22
C LEU A 141 5.36 17.94 10.28
N LEU A 142 5.78 16.69 10.10
CA LEU A 142 6.72 15.93 10.89
C LEU A 142 7.75 15.32 9.95
N PHE A 143 9.00 15.22 10.40
CA PHE A 143 10.08 14.60 9.64
C PHE A 143 11.20 14.17 10.58
N ASN A 144 11.13 12.92 11.03
CA ASN A 144 12.11 12.28 11.91
C ASN A 144 12.61 10.99 11.26
N ILE A 145 13.21 11.13 10.08
CA ILE A 145 13.57 10.03 9.18
C ILE A 145 14.50 9.00 9.85
N ASP A 146 15.41 9.44 10.73
CA ASP A 146 16.37 8.57 11.40
C ASP A 146 15.70 7.54 12.33
N ALA A 147 14.49 7.80 12.82
CA ALA A 147 13.77 6.88 13.69
C ALA A 147 13.23 5.64 12.97
N TYR A 148 13.16 5.65 11.64
CA TYR A 148 12.75 4.48 10.86
C TYR A 148 13.78 3.34 10.88
N GLY A 149 15.04 3.63 11.25
CA GLY A 149 16.07 2.60 11.45
C GLY A 149 15.98 1.86 12.79
N GLY A 150 14.93 2.10 13.60
CA GLY A 150 14.80 1.54 14.95
C GLY A 150 13.63 0.57 15.13
N ALA A 151 13.67 -0.16 16.25
CA ALA A 151 12.67 -1.18 16.62
C ALA A 151 11.19 -0.75 16.54
N PRO A 152 10.79 0.51 16.86
CA PRO A 152 9.39 0.91 16.72
C PRO A 152 8.83 0.79 15.31
N ALA A 153 9.63 1.03 14.27
CA ALA A 153 9.20 0.86 12.88
C ALA A 153 9.14 -0.61 12.48
N GLU A 154 9.99 -1.45 13.07
CA GLU A 154 10.07 -2.89 12.76
C GLU A 154 8.85 -3.70 13.22
N ALA A 155 8.02 -3.20 14.14
CA ALA A 155 6.84 -3.94 14.59
C ALA A 155 5.81 -4.19 13.47
N MET A 156 5.81 -3.37 12.41
CA MET A 156 5.05 -3.66 11.20
C MET A 156 5.45 -5.01 10.56
N ASN A 157 6.70 -5.44 10.74
CA ASN A 157 7.24 -6.69 10.20
C ASN A 157 6.94 -7.94 11.04
N ILE A 158 6.28 -7.80 12.20
CA ILE A 158 5.87 -8.96 13.00
C ILE A 158 4.71 -9.67 12.31
N ALA A 159 4.93 -10.83 11.71
CA ALA A 159 3.86 -11.62 11.10
C ALA A 159 2.95 -12.23 12.19
N PRO A 160 1.64 -11.91 12.23
CA PRO A 160 0.72 -12.55 13.15
C PRO A 160 0.60 -14.05 12.88
N ARG A 161 0.25 -14.83 13.90
CA ARG A 161 -0.05 -16.25 13.68
C ARG A 161 -1.34 -16.40 12.85
N PRO A 162 -1.50 -17.50 12.10
CA PRO A 162 -2.71 -17.72 11.29
C PRO A 162 -4.03 -17.63 12.07
N ASP A 163 -4.06 -18.04 13.34
CA ASP A 163 -5.24 -17.96 14.22
C ASP A 163 -5.55 -16.52 14.70
N GLN A 164 -4.62 -15.59 14.54
CA GLN A 164 -4.78 -14.18 14.91
C GLN A 164 -5.15 -13.31 13.70
N LEU A 165 -4.97 -13.81 12.47
CA LEU A 165 -5.26 -13.04 11.28
C LEU A 165 -6.77 -12.90 11.08
N GLU A 166 -7.17 -11.67 10.81
CA GLU A 166 -8.55 -11.35 10.44
C GLU A 166 -8.80 -11.68 8.97
N THR A 167 -10.07 -11.91 8.63
CA THR A 167 -10.47 -11.85 7.21
C THR A 167 -10.21 -10.43 6.66
N ARG A 168 -9.91 -10.30 5.36
CA ARG A 168 -9.72 -8.98 4.70
C ARG A 168 -10.81 -7.97 5.08
N ALA A 169 -12.08 -8.37 4.97
CA ALA A 169 -13.21 -7.49 5.25
C ALA A 169 -13.22 -7.03 6.72
N LYS A 170 -12.95 -7.95 7.65
CA LYS A 170 -12.88 -7.61 9.07
C LYS A 170 -11.68 -6.74 9.41
N ALA A 171 -10.52 -6.99 8.80
CA ALA A 171 -9.33 -6.14 8.97
C ALA A 171 -9.62 -4.70 8.53
N ILE A 172 -10.26 -4.52 7.36
CA ILE A 172 -10.69 -3.20 6.86
C ILE A 172 -11.69 -2.55 7.81
N GLU A 173 -12.70 -3.30 8.27
CA GLU A 173 -13.69 -2.80 9.24
C GLU A 173 -13.03 -2.27 10.51
N LEU A 174 -12.11 -3.04 11.10
CA LEU A 174 -11.37 -2.66 12.32
C LEU A 174 -10.53 -1.40 12.08
N ALA A 175 -9.74 -1.36 11.00
CA ALA A 175 -8.93 -0.20 10.65
C ALA A 175 -9.79 1.06 10.40
N MET A 176 -11.01 0.89 9.87
CA MET A 176 -11.93 1.99 9.55
C MET A 176 -12.54 2.68 10.76
N TYR A 177 -12.43 2.12 11.96
CA TYR A 177 -12.70 2.87 13.20
C TYR A 177 -11.82 4.11 13.31
N TYR A 178 -10.57 4.05 12.84
CA TYR A 178 -9.63 5.17 12.98
C TYR A 178 -10.10 6.43 12.24
N PRO A 179 -10.25 6.46 10.90
CA PRO A 179 -10.73 7.65 10.21
C PRO A 179 -12.18 8.04 10.57
N ARG A 180 -13.02 7.10 11.05
CA ARG A 180 -14.34 7.40 11.64
C ARG A 180 -14.22 8.17 12.95
N GLY A 181 -13.27 7.79 13.80
CA GLY A 181 -12.95 8.49 15.04
C GLY A 181 -12.51 9.90 14.75
N LEU A 182 -11.54 10.06 13.85
CA LEU A 182 -11.07 11.37 13.40
C LEU A 182 -12.23 12.24 12.90
N SER A 183 -13.17 11.67 12.14
CA SER A 183 -14.26 12.44 11.53
C SER A 183 -15.44 12.75 12.47
N ASN A 184 -15.71 11.91 13.46
CA ASN A 184 -17.01 11.92 14.16
C ASN A 184 -16.95 11.81 15.69
N ALA A 185 -15.76 11.68 16.29
CA ALA A 185 -15.62 11.39 17.73
C ALA A 185 -14.84 12.47 18.49
N GLU A 186 -14.98 12.46 19.82
CA GLU A 186 -14.16 13.30 20.70
C GLU A 186 -12.82 12.62 21.05
N THR A 187 -12.81 11.29 21.14
CA THR A 187 -11.63 10.43 21.29
C THR A 187 -11.86 9.14 20.50
N PHE A 188 -10.82 8.34 20.27
CA PHE A 188 -10.99 7.04 19.64
C PHE A 188 -11.75 6.04 20.52
N ASN A 189 -11.58 6.13 21.85
CA ASN A 189 -12.33 5.33 22.82
C ASN A 189 -13.83 5.64 22.80
N ALA A 190 -14.24 6.88 22.51
CA ALA A 190 -15.65 7.27 22.46
C ALA A 190 -16.47 6.52 21.38
N ILE A 191 -15.80 6.00 20.34
CA ILE A 191 -16.43 5.16 19.31
C ILE A 191 -15.99 3.68 19.41
N GLY A 192 -15.30 3.29 20.47
CA GLY A 192 -14.84 1.92 20.67
C GLY A 192 -13.81 1.45 19.64
N THR A 193 -12.90 2.34 19.20
CA THR A 193 -11.80 1.94 18.33
C THR A 193 -10.98 0.85 19.02
N PRO A 194 -10.78 -0.32 18.41
CA PRO A 194 -10.27 -1.50 19.11
C PRO A 194 -8.73 -1.49 19.16
N PHE A 195 -8.12 -0.51 19.81
CA PHE A 195 -6.68 -0.50 20.02
C PHE A 195 -6.24 -1.60 21.00
N ALA A 196 -5.09 -2.20 20.75
CA ALA A 196 -4.38 -2.98 21.76
C ALA A 196 -3.93 -2.05 22.91
N PRO A 197 -3.77 -2.55 24.14
CA PRO A 197 -3.35 -1.73 25.29
C PRO A 197 -2.04 -0.96 25.06
N GLU A 198 -1.10 -1.57 24.34
CA GLU A 198 0.21 -1.02 24.00
C GLU A 198 0.26 -0.35 22.62
N ALA A 199 -0.89 -0.12 21.98
CA ALA A 199 -0.93 0.46 20.65
C ALA A 199 -0.29 1.85 20.60
N TYR A 200 0.46 2.09 19.53
CA TYR A 200 1.20 3.34 19.34
C TYR A 200 1.12 3.83 17.89
N ARG A 201 1.44 5.11 17.70
CA ARG A 201 1.41 5.76 16.39
C ARG A 201 2.74 6.41 16.03
N LEU A 202 3.24 6.09 14.84
CA LEU A 202 4.37 6.77 14.21
C LEU A 202 3.89 7.63 13.03
N GLU A 203 4.34 8.87 12.92
CA GLU A 203 4.05 9.73 11.76
C GLU A 203 5.35 10.34 11.26
N ASN A 204 5.75 10.01 10.03
CA ASN A 204 7.05 10.40 9.46
C ASN A 204 8.23 10.15 10.44
N GLY A 205 8.18 9.04 11.17
CA GLY A 205 9.18 8.60 12.15
C GLY A 205 9.04 9.23 13.54
N ALA A 206 8.10 10.15 13.77
CA ALA A 206 7.85 10.70 15.11
C ALA A 206 6.85 9.84 15.89
N LEU A 207 7.11 9.58 17.17
CA LEU A 207 6.14 8.93 18.07
C LEU A 207 5.08 9.94 18.51
N MET A 208 3.86 9.75 18.02
CA MET A 208 2.76 10.71 18.14
C MET A 208 1.64 10.26 19.07
N ALA A 209 1.58 8.96 19.39
CA ALA A 209 0.69 8.41 20.40
C ALA A 209 1.20 7.04 20.91
N GLY A 210 0.73 6.60 22.07
CA GLY A 210 1.05 5.33 22.69
C GLY A 210 2.19 5.41 23.72
N PRO A 211 2.56 4.27 24.33
CA PRO A 211 3.50 4.21 25.44
C PRO A 211 4.82 4.97 25.16
N GLY A 212 5.19 5.87 26.06
CA GLY A 212 6.41 6.67 25.94
C GLY A 212 6.28 7.94 25.09
N CYS A 213 5.10 8.21 24.51
CA CYS A 213 4.84 9.46 23.81
C CYS A 213 4.96 10.68 24.74
N LYS A 214 5.62 11.74 24.22
CA LYS A 214 5.81 13.03 24.92
C LYS A 214 5.35 14.24 24.09
N PHE A 215 4.68 13.98 22.97
CA PHE A 215 4.29 15.01 22.00
C PHE A 215 3.24 15.99 22.57
N ALA A 216 2.25 15.47 23.29
CA ALA A 216 1.18 16.25 23.91
C ALA A 216 0.71 15.57 25.21
N PRO A 217 0.10 16.30 26.15
CA PRO A 217 -0.53 15.70 27.33
C PRO A 217 -1.57 14.63 26.93
N GLY A 218 -1.49 13.45 27.54
CA GLY A 218 -2.39 12.33 27.27
C GLY A 218 -2.11 11.56 25.98
N CYS A 219 -0.99 11.80 25.30
CA CYS A 219 -0.63 11.03 24.10
C CYS A 219 -0.07 9.64 24.42
N ASP A 220 0.12 9.29 25.69
CA ASP A 220 0.60 7.98 26.14
C ASP A 220 -0.41 6.84 25.93
N ASN A 221 -1.70 7.17 25.82
CA ASN A 221 -2.74 6.26 25.36
C ASN A 221 -3.38 6.80 24.07
N ILE A 222 -3.19 6.09 22.97
CA ILE A 222 -3.77 6.48 21.67
C ILE A 222 -5.29 6.55 21.72
N GLY A 223 -5.96 5.69 22.49
CA GLY A 223 -7.42 5.66 22.62
C GLY A 223 -8.02 6.93 23.23
N ASP A 224 -7.30 7.55 24.17
CA ASP A 224 -7.75 8.73 24.93
C ASP A 224 -7.35 10.06 24.26
N GLN A 225 -6.60 10.02 23.17
CA GLN A 225 -6.19 11.21 22.45
C GLN A 225 -7.42 12.02 22.00
N SER A 226 -7.43 13.31 22.37
CA SER A 226 -8.48 14.24 21.95
C SER A 226 -8.45 14.47 20.43
N LEU A 227 -9.61 14.26 19.81
CA LEU A 227 -9.87 14.46 18.37
C LEU A 227 -10.62 15.76 18.08
N ALA A 228 -10.85 16.61 19.10
CA ALA A 228 -11.57 17.87 18.95
C ALA A 228 -10.99 18.81 17.87
N ILE A 229 -9.70 18.67 17.52
CA ILE A 229 -9.06 19.41 16.44
C ILE A 229 -9.75 19.18 15.08
N PHE A 230 -10.33 18.01 14.85
CA PHE A 230 -11.02 17.67 13.61
C PHE A 230 -12.35 18.43 13.42
N LYS A 231 -12.90 19.06 14.46
CA LYS A 231 -13.98 20.06 14.30
C LYS A 231 -13.54 21.24 13.42
N ARG A 232 -12.23 21.56 13.43
CA ARG A 232 -11.62 22.57 12.57
C ARG A 232 -11.07 21.98 11.27
N LEU A 233 -10.38 20.84 11.34
CA LEU A 233 -9.73 20.22 10.18
C LEU A 233 -10.73 19.60 9.19
N GLY A 234 -11.96 19.35 9.62
CA GLY A 234 -12.98 18.70 8.80
C GLY A 234 -12.82 17.17 8.76
N ARG A 235 -13.72 16.53 8.02
CA ARG A 235 -13.76 15.06 7.90
C ARG A 235 -12.56 14.53 7.11
N VAL A 236 -12.19 13.31 7.44
CA VAL A 236 -11.19 12.54 6.70
C VAL A 236 -11.83 11.93 5.47
N THR A 237 -11.15 12.03 4.33
CA THR A 237 -11.47 11.30 3.10
C THR A 237 -10.58 10.06 3.00
N VAL A 238 -11.18 8.89 2.77
CA VAL A 238 -10.47 7.65 2.47
C VAL A 238 -10.48 7.45 0.96
N ARG A 239 -9.30 7.43 0.33
CA ARG A 239 -9.14 7.41 -1.13
C ARG A 239 -8.80 6.04 -1.68
N ASP A 240 -8.08 5.23 -0.92
CA ASP A 240 -7.65 3.89 -1.33
C ASP A 240 -7.46 2.99 -0.12
N ILE A 241 -7.57 1.66 -0.31
CA ILE A 241 -7.41 0.65 0.74
C ILE A 241 -6.66 -0.56 0.17
N VAL A 242 -5.44 -0.76 0.66
CA VAL A 242 -4.55 -1.86 0.28
C VAL A 242 -4.36 -2.78 1.48
N VAL A 243 -4.53 -4.09 1.32
CA VAL A 243 -4.47 -5.04 2.45
C VAL A 243 -3.43 -6.12 2.22
N ASP A 244 -2.44 -6.18 3.10
CA ASP A 244 -1.51 -7.30 3.21
C ASP A 244 -2.06 -8.31 4.24
N GLU A 245 -2.83 -9.28 3.74
CA GLU A 245 -3.50 -10.28 4.57
C GLU A 245 -2.51 -11.19 5.31
N ARG A 246 -1.31 -11.43 4.76
CA ARG A 246 -0.29 -12.27 5.41
C ARG A 246 0.36 -11.56 6.59
N MET A 247 0.46 -10.23 6.52
CA MET A 247 1.06 -9.41 7.56
C MET A 247 0.03 -8.81 8.51
N GLY A 248 -1.27 -8.95 8.25
CA GLY A 248 -2.31 -8.27 9.03
C GLY A 248 -2.14 -6.75 8.97
N ILE A 249 -1.90 -6.19 7.78
CA ILE A 249 -1.75 -4.75 7.59
C ILE A 249 -2.85 -4.25 6.66
N VAL A 250 -3.57 -3.23 7.09
CA VAL A 250 -4.44 -2.42 6.23
C VAL A 250 -3.76 -1.07 6.03
N MET A 251 -3.45 -0.72 4.79
CA MET A 251 -2.94 0.58 4.41
C MET A 251 -4.07 1.38 3.78
N MET A 252 -4.26 2.63 4.22
CA MET A 252 -5.26 3.52 3.67
C MET A 252 -4.62 4.79 3.14
N ARG A 253 -5.12 5.28 2.01
CA ARG A 253 -4.79 6.62 1.55
C ARG A 253 -5.78 7.63 2.10
N LEU A 254 -5.34 8.49 3.01
CA LEU A 254 -6.19 9.45 3.71
C LEU A 254 -5.92 10.89 3.27
N SER A 255 -6.91 11.78 3.43
CA SER A 255 -6.77 13.23 3.22
C SER A 255 -7.68 14.04 4.15
N TRP A 256 -7.19 15.14 4.73
CA TRP A 256 -7.97 16.15 5.45
C TRP A 256 -7.28 17.53 5.45
N ASN A 257 -7.94 18.59 5.94
CA ASN A 257 -7.34 19.93 5.92
C ASN A 257 -6.25 20.08 7.00
N VAL A 258 -5.18 20.81 6.70
CA VAL A 258 -4.13 21.15 7.68
C VAL A 258 -4.61 22.19 8.71
N SER A 259 -5.39 23.18 8.29
CA SER A 259 -5.81 24.28 9.19
C SER A 259 -7.29 24.62 9.11
N GLY A 260 -8.00 24.26 8.03
CA GLY A 260 -9.44 24.45 7.87
C GLY A 260 -9.86 24.34 6.41
N PRO A 261 -11.16 24.51 6.09
CA PRO A 261 -11.63 24.41 4.72
C PRO A 261 -10.85 25.29 3.74
N GLY A 262 -10.40 24.72 2.63
CA GLY A 262 -9.62 25.41 1.60
C GLY A 262 -8.13 25.57 1.90
N SER A 263 -7.64 25.06 3.05
CA SER A 263 -6.20 24.97 3.30
C SER A 263 -5.56 23.82 2.54
N ASP A 264 -4.23 23.79 2.51
CA ASP A 264 -3.46 22.59 2.17
C ASP A 264 -4.03 21.35 2.86
N ARG A 265 -3.86 20.23 2.17
CA ARG A 265 -4.39 18.92 2.52
C ARG A 265 -3.27 18.07 3.06
N LEU A 266 -3.42 17.61 4.29
CA LEU A 266 -2.61 16.55 4.83
C LEU A 266 -3.05 15.27 4.13
N THR A 267 -2.17 14.68 3.32
CA THR A 267 -2.38 13.36 2.76
C THR A 267 -1.48 12.34 3.44
N ALA A 268 -2.01 11.17 3.73
CA ALA A 268 -1.26 10.10 4.38
C ALA A 268 -1.43 8.79 3.63
N TRP A 269 -0.34 8.05 3.49
CA TRP A 269 -0.42 6.58 3.43
C TRP A 269 -0.29 6.10 4.88
N GLU A 270 -1.42 5.75 5.50
CA GLU A 270 -1.49 5.35 6.91
C GLU A 270 -1.79 3.86 7.03
N MET A 271 -0.89 3.15 7.72
CA MET A 271 -0.90 1.72 7.96
C MET A 271 -1.50 1.41 9.32
N PHE A 272 -2.31 0.37 9.36
CA PHE A 272 -2.92 -0.18 10.57
C PHE A 272 -2.50 -1.64 10.70
N LYS A 273 -1.76 -1.97 11.77
CA LYS A 273 -1.41 -3.34 12.12
C LYS A 273 -2.58 -3.99 12.85
N VAL A 274 -3.27 -4.91 12.19
CA VAL A 274 -4.53 -5.50 12.67
C VAL A 274 -4.38 -7.01 12.83
N TYR A 275 -4.57 -7.50 14.05
CA TYR A 275 -4.67 -8.93 14.37
C TYR A 275 -5.28 -9.14 15.75
N GLY A 276 -5.89 -10.31 15.97
CA GLY A 276 -6.54 -10.66 17.24
C GLY A 276 -7.69 -9.70 17.60
N GLY A 277 -8.42 -9.20 16.62
CA GLY A 277 -9.51 -8.24 16.79
C GLY A 277 -9.07 -6.82 17.16
N GLN A 278 -7.78 -6.50 17.13
CA GLN A 278 -7.25 -5.21 17.61
C GLN A 278 -6.30 -4.53 16.61
N ILE A 279 -6.18 -3.21 16.73
CA ILE A 279 -5.15 -2.38 16.08
C ILE A 279 -3.97 -2.25 17.05
N HIS A 280 -2.81 -2.76 16.65
CA HIS A 280 -1.60 -2.80 17.49
C HIS A 280 -0.64 -1.65 17.20
N MET A 281 -0.70 -1.08 16.01
CA MET A 281 0.19 -0.01 15.58
C MET A 281 -0.46 0.78 14.45
N VAL A 282 -0.22 2.08 14.46
CA VAL A 282 -0.55 2.99 13.36
C VAL A 282 0.74 3.61 12.85
N GLN A 283 0.94 3.68 11.54
CA GLN A 283 2.09 4.37 10.96
C GLN A 283 1.75 5.12 9.69
N ALA A 284 2.03 6.41 9.66
CA ALA A 284 1.73 7.28 8.53
C ALA A 284 2.99 7.82 7.84
N TYR A 285 2.98 7.78 6.52
CA TYR A 285 3.81 8.62 5.67
C TYR A 285 2.99 9.81 5.21
N ILE A 286 3.33 11.00 5.71
CA ILE A 286 2.53 12.21 5.54
C ILE A 286 3.19 13.16 4.55
N ARG A 287 2.38 13.61 3.58
CA ARG A 287 2.72 14.67 2.62
C ARG A 287 1.57 15.66 2.52
N LEU A 288 1.90 16.95 2.65
CA LEU A 288 1.01 18.06 2.36
C LEU A 288 0.91 18.27 0.85
N PHE A 289 -0.31 18.39 0.37
CA PHE A 289 -0.64 18.82 -0.98
C PHE A 289 -1.45 20.12 -0.95
N PRO A 290 -1.31 20.97 -1.98
CA PRO A 290 -2.19 22.13 -2.11
C PRO A 290 -3.64 21.67 -2.35
N PRO A 291 -4.65 22.51 -2.08
CA PRO A 291 -6.07 22.14 -2.18
C PRO A 291 -6.47 21.56 -3.54
N GLU A 292 -5.85 22.04 -4.62
CA GLU A 292 -6.12 21.61 -6.00
C GLU A 292 -5.71 20.14 -6.24
N LEU A 293 -4.86 19.59 -5.37
CA LEU A 293 -4.39 18.21 -5.40
C LEU A 293 -4.94 17.41 -4.21
N ASP A 294 -6.14 17.73 -3.70
CA ASP A 294 -6.76 17.02 -2.55
C ASP A 294 -6.76 15.49 -2.71
N LEU A 295 -7.06 15.02 -3.92
CA LEU A 295 -7.08 13.60 -4.22
C LEU A 295 -5.73 13.04 -4.68
N GLY A 296 -4.65 13.80 -4.58
CA GLY A 296 -3.29 13.35 -4.90
C GLY A 296 -3.16 12.75 -6.31
N GLY A 297 -3.94 13.26 -7.26
CA GLY A 297 -3.92 12.79 -8.64
C GLY A 297 -4.60 11.43 -8.88
N TRP A 298 -5.31 10.82 -7.94
CA TRP A 298 -6.04 9.56 -8.14
C TRP A 298 -7.49 9.67 -7.69
N PRO A 299 -8.47 9.11 -8.42
CA PRO A 299 -9.85 9.09 -7.93
C PRO A 299 -9.95 8.27 -6.64
N ILE A 300 -11.06 8.44 -5.91
CA ILE A 300 -11.40 7.53 -4.81
C ILE A 300 -11.66 6.15 -5.41
N ALA A 301 -10.99 5.12 -4.91
CA ALA A 301 -11.19 3.75 -5.36
C ALA A 301 -12.64 3.31 -5.12
N GLU A 302 -13.15 2.47 -6.03
CA GLU A 302 -14.54 2.02 -5.99
C GLU A 302 -14.85 1.22 -4.72
N GLY A 303 -16.11 1.31 -4.26
CA GLY A 303 -16.59 0.54 -3.12
C GLY A 303 -16.18 1.07 -1.74
N ILE A 304 -15.43 2.17 -1.65
CA ILE A 304 -15.08 2.79 -0.37
C ILE A 304 -16.26 3.60 0.18
N THR A 305 -16.74 3.19 1.35
CA THR A 305 -17.69 3.99 2.15
C THR A 305 -16.91 5.00 3.00
N GLN A 306 -17.17 6.30 2.80
CA GLN A 306 -16.50 7.36 3.54
C GLN A 306 -16.87 7.35 5.04
N PRO A 307 -15.93 7.70 5.93
CA PRO A 307 -16.14 7.75 7.38
C PRO A 307 -17.07 8.88 7.83
#